data_AF-A0A3B0YKY9-F1
#
_entry.id   AF-A0A3B0YKY9-F1
#
_cell.length_a   1.000
_cell.length_b   1.000
_cell.length_c   1.000
_cell.angle_alpha   90.00
_cell.angle_beta   90.00
_cell.angle_gamma   90.00
#
_symmetry.space_group_name_H-M   'P 1'
#
loop_
_entity.id
_entity.type
_entity.pdbx_description
1 polymer ?
#
loop_
_entity_poly.entity_id
_entity_poly.type
_entity_poly.pdbx_seq_one_letter_code
_entity_poly.pdbx_strand_id
1 'polypeptide(L)'
;MDDMTRESGLQALWDSSQLSGENAAYLEGLYEAYLQNPASVSEVWKRFFETLARTNNQGIECSHAAAREAMRLATRQPNALLLPVVRAQGHDHEHKQVRVLQLINAYRFRGHQIADIDPLQLRAKPQL
;
A
#
# COMPACT_ATOMS: atom_id res chain seq x y z
N MET A 1 -14.39 -21.07 -49.74
CA MET A 1 -13.38 -20.04 -50.04
C MET A 1 -14.16 -18.76 -50.21
N ASP A 2 -14.19 -17.79 -49.31
CA ASP A 2 -13.24 -17.40 -48.26
C ASP A 2 -13.98 -16.56 -47.20
N ASP A 3 -13.77 -16.82 -45.91
CA ASP A 3 -14.00 -15.84 -44.83
C ASP A 3 -13.23 -16.28 -43.57
N MET A 4 -11.90 -16.40 -43.69
CA MET A 4 -10.98 -16.81 -42.62
C MET A 4 -10.26 -15.62 -41.96
N THR A 5 -10.81 -14.42 -42.12
CA THR A 5 -10.29 -13.15 -41.57
C THR A 5 -11.40 -12.36 -40.89
N ARG A 6 -12.22 -13.00 -40.05
CA ARG A 6 -12.87 -12.28 -38.96
C ARG A 6 -11.77 -11.91 -37.98
N GLU A 7 -11.28 -10.68 -38.12
CA GLU A 7 -10.40 -9.99 -37.19
C GLU A 7 -10.57 -10.55 -35.79
N SER A 8 -9.59 -11.35 -35.34
CA SER A 8 -9.53 -11.77 -33.95
C SER A 8 -9.47 -10.49 -33.13
N GLY A 9 -10.61 -10.11 -32.56
CA GLY A 9 -10.76 -8.82 -31.91
C GLY A 9 -9.69 -8.62 -30.84
N LEU A 10 -9.43 -7.37 -30.48
CA LEU A 10 -8.47 -7.00 -29.44
C LEU A 10 -8.60 -7.89 -28.18
N GLN A 11 -9.84 -8.29 -27.85
CA GLN A 11 -10.15 -9.24 -26.79
C GLN A 11 -9.51 -10.63 -26.98
N ALA A 12 -9.63 -11.26 -28.15
CA ALA A 12 -9.02 -12.56 -28.42
C ALA A 12 -7.47 -12.49 -28.40
N LEU A 13 -6.90 -11.35 -28.81
CA LEU A 13 -5.47 -11.08 -28.69
C LEU A 13 -5.03 -10.85 -27.23
N TRP A 14 -5.90 -10.28 -26.38
CA TRP A 14 -5.63 -10.11 -24.95
C TRP A 14 -5.81 -11.41 -24.17
N ASP A 15 -6.78 -12.24 -24.54
CA ASP A 15 -7.03 -13.55 -23.93
C ASP A 15 -5.89 -14.53 -24.23
N SER A 16 -5.28 -14.43 -25.41
CA SER A 16 -4.07 -15.20 -25.79
C SER A 16 -2.75 -14.54 -25.39
N SER A 17 -2.78 -13.31 -24.86
CA SER A 17 -1.60 -12.63 -24.37
C SER A 17 -1.06 -13.31 -23.11
N GLN A 18 0.24 -13.20 -22.89
CA GLN A 18 0.89 -13.72 -21.68
C GLN A 18 0.32 -13.11 -20.40
N LEU A 19 -0.28 -11.91 -20.52
CA LEU A 19 -0.92 -11.15 -19.44
C LEU A 19 -2.41 -11.44 -19.28
N SER A 20 -2.95 -12.44 -19.99
CA SER A 20 -4.36 -12.82 -19.84
C SER A 20 -4.64 -13.27 -18.41
N GLY A 21 -5.85 -13.00 -17.93
CA GLY A 21 -6.24 -13.29 -16.54
C GLY A 21 -6.10 -14.76 -16.16
N GLU A 22 -6.14 -15.68 -17.13
CA GLU A 22 -5.93 -17.12 -16.92
C GLU A 22 -4.48 -17.45 -16.52
N ASN A 23 -3.50 -16.67 -17.00
CA ASN A 23 -2.08 -16.82 -16.65
C ASN A 23 -1.68 -16.05 -15.39
N ALA A 24 -2.62 -15.34 -14.74
CA ALA A 24 -2.32 -14.45 -13.63
C ALA A 24 -1.60 -15.16 -12.47
N ALA A 25 -2.07 -16.35 -12.06
CA ALA A 25 -1.45 -17.10 -10.97
C ALA A 25 -0.03 -17.57 -11.30
N TYR A 26 0.24 -17.90 -12.57
CA TYR A 26 1.57 -18.28 -13.02
C TYR A 26 2.53 -17.08 -13.01
N LEU A 27 2.08 -15.95 -13.56
CA LEU A 27 2.86 -14.71 -13.58
C LEU A 27 3.15 -14.20 -12.17
N GLU A 28 2.18 -14.32 -11.27
CA GLU A 28 2.33 -13.97 -9.86
C GLU A 28 3.44 -14.80 -9.22
N GLY A 29 3.40 -16.12 -9.33
CA GLY A 29 4.47 -16.99 -8.81
C GLY A 29 5.83 -16.72 -9.44
N LEU A 30 5.87 -16.39 -10.74
CA LEU A 30 7.10 -16.04 -11.44
C LEU A 30 7.68 -14.70 -10.95
N TYR A 31 6.82 -13.72 -10.70
CA TYR A 31 7.22 -12.44 -10.14
C TYR A 31 7.68 -12.57 -8.69
N GLU A 32 7.04 -13.43 -7.88
CA GLU A 32 7.50 -13.73 -6.52
C GLU A 32 8.89 -14.36 -6.52
N ALA A 33 9.15 -15.31 -7.43
CA ALA A 33 10.49 -15.87 -7.60
C ALA A 33 11.51 -14.79 -7.99
N TYR A 34 11.14 -13.87 -8.88
CA TYR A 34 11.97 -12.72 -9.25
C TYR A 34 12.28 -11.81 -8.06
N LEU A 35 11.29 -11.52 -7.20
CA LEU A 35 11.48 -10.71 -5.99
C LEU A 35 12.40 -11.38 -4.96
N GLN A 36 12.40 -12.71 -4.87
CA GLN A 36 13.31 -13.45 -3.99
C GLN A 36 14.72 -13.56 -4.57
N ASN A 37 14.82 -13.90 -5.87
CA ASN A 37 16.09 -14.04 -6.57
C ASN A 37 15.94 -13.66 -8.05
N PRO A 38 16.46 -12.50 -8.47
CA PRO A 38 16.38 -12.07 -9.87
C PRO A 38 17.06 -13.03 -10.87
N ALA A 39 17.96 -13.90 -10.42
CA ALA A 39 18.65 -14.88 -11.26
C ALA A 39 17.86 -16.18 -11.48
N SER A 40 16.76 -16.42 -10.74
CA SER A 40 15.93 -17.63 -10.91
C SER A 40 14.93 -17.52 -12.07
N VAL A 41 14.85 -16.35 -12.70
CA VAL A 41 13.89 -16.04 -13.75
C VAL A 41 14.63 -15.77 -15.06
N SER A 42 14.00 -16.10 -16.20
CA SER A 42 14.64 -15.92 -17.50
C SER A 42 14.91 -14.44 -17.82
N GLU A 43 15.92 -14.19 -18.63
CA GLU A 43 16.34 -12.83 -19.03
C GLU A 43 15.20 -12.00 -19.67
N VAL A 44 14.27 -12.66 -20.38
CA VAL A 44 13.11 -12.00 -20.98
C VAL A 44 12.20 -11.42 -19.89
N TRP A 45 11.88 -12.23 -18.89
CA TRP A 45 11.02 -11.83 -17.77
C TRP A 45 11.71 -10.83 -16.85
N LYS A 46 13.01 -10.99 -16.62
CA LYS A 46 13.82 -10.03 -15.88
C LYS A 46 13.74 -8.62 -16.47
N ARG A 47 13.98 -8.48 -17.78
CA ARG A 47 13.88 -7.19 -18.49
C ARG A 47 12.48 -6.59 -18.41
N PHE A 48 11.45 -7.43 -18.49
CA PHE A 48 10.07 -7.00 -18.35
C PHE A 48 9.80 -6.45 -16.94
N PHE A 49 10.17 -7.18 -15.88
CA PHE A 49 9.96 -6.75 -14.49
C PHE A 49 10.80 -5.55 -14.08
N GLU A 50 12.01 -5.39 -14.62
CA GLU A 50 12.82 -4.17 -14.45
C GLU A 50 12.11 -2.91 -14.97
N THR A 51 11.27 -3.05 -15.99
CA THR A 51 10.47 -1.93 -16.52
C THR A 51 9.39 -1.51 -15.53
N LEU A 52 8.79 -2.46 -14.81
CA LEU A 52 7.75 -2.20 -13.80
C LEU A 52 8.31 -1.52 -12.55
N ALA A 53 9.51 -1.91 -12.10
CA ALA A 53 10.12 -1.33 -10.89
C ALA A 53 10.42 0.18 -11.03
N ARG A 54 10.59 0.69 -12.25
CA ARG A 54 10.95 2.11 -12.50
C ARG A 54 9.76 3.07 -12.45
N THR A 55 8.55 2.60 -12.76
CA THR A 55 7.36 3.46 -12.76
C THR A 55 6.87 3.72 -11.33
N ASN A 56 7.13 2.79 -10.43
CA ASN A 56 6.58 2.79 -9.08
C ASN A 56 7.66 3.20 -8.06
N ASN A 57 8.16 4.45 -8.12
CA ASN A 57 9.13 5.07 -7.18
C ASN A 57 8.73 5.00 -5.66
N GLN A 58 7.75 4.17 -5.30
CA GLN A 58 7.22 3.89 -3.98
C GLN A 58 7.75 2.54 -3.42
N GLY A 59 9.05 2.51 -3.08
CA GLY A 59 9.62 1.54 -2.16
C GLY A 59 9.67 0.08 -2.63
N ILE A 60 10.32 -0.76 -1.82
CA ILE A 60 10.51 -2.20 -2.06
C ILE A 60 9.13 -2.86 -2.27
N GLU A 61 8.98 -3.57 -3.39
CA GLU A 61 7.76 -4.34 -3.69
C GLU A 61 7.67 -5.53 -2.74
N CYS A 62 6.51 -5.70 -2.10
CA CYS A 62 6.25 -6.75 -1.13
C CYS A 62 5.78 -8.01 -1.88
N SER A 63 6.25 -9.20 -1.49
CA SER A 63 5.67 -10.45 -2.01
C SER A 63 4.18 -10.53 -1.65
N HIS A 64 3.37 -10.94 -2.61
CA HIS A 64 1.92 -11.04 -2.45
C HIS A 64 1.53 -12.12 -1.43
N ALA A 65 2.28 -13.24 -1.39
CA ALA A 65 2.16 -14.26 -0.34
C ALA A 65 2.33 -13.69 1.06
N ALA A 66 3.32 -12.81 1.27
CA ALA A 66 3.53 -12.14 2.56
C ALA A 66 2.36 -11.22 2.92
N ALA A 67 1.79 -10.50 1.95
CA ALA A 67 0.62 -9.65 2.16
C ALA A 67 -0.63 -10.47 2.51
N ARG A 68 -0.87 -11.58 1.82
CA ARG A 68 -1.96 -12.52 2.11
C ARG A 68 -1.84 -13.12 3.51
N GLU A 69 -0.64 -13.52 3.90
CA GLU A 69 -0.38 -14.09 5.21
C GLU A 69 -0.59 -13.05 6.33
N ALA A 70 -0.12 -11.81 6.14
CA ALA A 70 -0.38 -10.71 7.05
C ALA A 70 -1.89 -10.44 7.22
N MET A 71 -2.64 -10.42 6.12
CA MET A 71 -4.09 -10.27 6.15
C MET A 71 -4.77 -11.45 6.87
N ARG A 72 -4.30 -12.68 6.64
CA ARG A 72 -4.82 -13.87 7.32
C ARG A 72 -4.62 -13.79 8.84
N LEU A 73 -3.47 -13.31 9.30
CA LEU A 73 -3.18 -13.09 10.71
C LEU A 73 -4.03 -11.95 11.29
N ALA A 74 -4.23 -10.88 10.52
CA ALA A 74 -5.07 -9.76 10.93
C ALA A 74 -6.54 -10.17 11.13
N THR A 75 -7.10 -11.02 10.27
CA THR A 75 -8.49 -11.52 10.44
C THR A 75 -8.64 -12.44 11.66
N ARG A 76 -7.56 -13.10 12.11
CA ARG A 76 -7.58 -13.98 13.30
C ARG A 76 -7.48 -13.22 14.61
N GLN A 77 -7.02 -11.97 14.60
CA GLN A 77 -6.94 -11.14 15.77
C GLN A 77 -7.97 -10.01 15.64
N PRO A 78 -9.06 -10.00 16.44
CA PRO A 78 -10.11 -8.98 16.32
C PRO A 78 -9.60 -7.55 16.57
N ASN A 79 -8.42 -7.40 17.18
CA ASN A 79 -7.77 -6.12 17.43
C ASN A 79 -6.60 -5.80 16.45
N ALA A 80 -6.36 -6.64 15.44
CA ALA A 80 -5.26 -6.44 14.48
C ALA A 80 -5.62 -5.54 13.29
N LEU A 81 -6.85 -5.00 13.24
CA LEU A 81 -7.20 -3.89 12.34
C LEU A 81 -6.43 -2.59 12.65
N LEU A 82 -5.52 -2.60 13.63
CA LEU A 82 -4.66 -1.49 14.00
C LEU A 82 -3.20 -1.63 13.51
N LEU A 83 -2.85 -2.70 12.79
CA LEU A 83 -1.52 -2.81 12.19
C LEU A 83 -1.57 -2.47 10.70
N PRO A 84 -0.98 -1.34 10.29
CA PRO A 84 -0.91 -0.99 8.88
C PRO A 84 0.00 -2.01 8.18
N VAL A 85 -0.54 -2.74 7.20
CA VAL A 85 0.19 -3.53 6.19
C VAL A 85 0.87 -2.59 5.18
N VAL A 86 1.35 -1.44 5.65
CA VAL A 86 1.99 -0.41 4.82
C VAL A 86 3.45 -0.34 5.24
N ARG A 87 4.30 -0.68 4.26
CA ARG A 87 5.74 -0.44 4.13
C ARG A 87 6.37 0.34 5.29
N ALA A 88 7.40 -0.26 5.89
CA ALA A 88 8.22 0.21 7.02
C ALA A 88 8.93 1.58 6.87
N GLN A 89 8.53 2.41 5.90
CA GLN A 89 8.97 3.80 5.72
C GLN A 89 7.87 4.81 6.14
N GLY A 90 6.63 4.36 6.40
CA GLY A 90 5.48 5.21 6.75
C GLY A 90 5.15 5.32 8.24
N HIS A 91 5.74 4.45 9.08
CA HIS A 91 5.34 4.28 10.48
C HIS A 91 5.45 5.58 11.30
N ASP A 92 6.53 6.36 11.11
CA ASP A 92 6.70 7.64 11.81
C ASP A 92 5.62 8.66 11.45
N HIS A 93 5.20 8.71 10.18
CA HIS A 93 4.16 9.62 9.74
C HIS A 93 2.79 9.19 10.29
N GLU A 94 2.50 7.89 10.35
CA GLU A 94 1.26 7.36 10.91
C GLU A 94 1.17 7.61 12.43
N HIS A 95 2.24 7.34 13.18
CA HIS A 95 2.29 7.66 14.62
C HIS A 95 2.12 9.17 14.85
N LYS A 96 2.78 10.01 14.03
CA LYS A 96 2.60 11.47 14.09
C LYS A 96 1.17 11.89 13.75
N GLN A 97 0.53 11.27 12.76
CA GLN A 97 -0.87 11.56 12.39
C GLN A 97 -1.82 11.30 13.57
N VAL A 98 -1.66 10.17 14.28
CA VAL A 98 -2.45 9.88 15.48
C VAL A 98 -2.20 10.93 16.56
N ARG A 99 -0.94 11.32 16.79
CA ARG A 99 -0.58 12.38 17.75
C ARG A 99 -1.16 13.75 17.37
N VAL A 100 -1.18 14.09 16.08
CA VAL A 100 -1.80 15.33 15.57
C VAL A 100 -3.30 15.34 15.84
N LEU A 101 -4.01 14.23 15.60
CA LEU A 101 -5.44 14.14 15.91
C LEU A 101 -5.72 14.27 17.41
N GLN A 102 -4.89 13.63 18.25
CA GLN A 102 -4.96 13.78 19.70
C GLN A 102 -4.74 15.23 20.14
N LEU A 103 -3.76 15.92 19.56
CA LEU A 103 -3.46 17.32 19.82
C LEU A 103 -4.64 18.22 19.44
N ILE A 104 -5.18 18.06 18.22
CA ILE A 104 -6.35 18.82 17.74
C ILE A 104 -7.51 18.66 18.72
N ASN A 105 -7.83 17.43 19.09
CA ASN A 105 -8.93 17.17 20.02
C ASN A 105 -8.65 17.77 21.41
N ALA A 106 -7.43 17.65 21.93
CA ALA A 106 -7.05 18.26 23.21
C ALA A 106 -7.28 19.79 23.21
N TYR A 107 -6.89 20.49 22.14
CA TYR A 107 -7.13 21.92 21.99
C TYR A 107 -8.62 22.27 21.79
N ARG A 108 -9.39 21.44 21.08
CA ARG A 108 -10.84 21.67 20.92
C ARG A 108 -11.58 21.54 22.26
N PHE A 109 -11.19 20.57 23.08
CA PHE A 109 -11.86 20.32 24.37
C PHE A 109 -11.36 21.22 25.49
N ARG A 110 -10.05 21.49 25.58
CA ARG A 110 -9.43 22.20 26.71
C ARG A 110 -8.73 23.51 26.33
N GLY A 111 -8.68 23.88 25.05
CA GLY A 111 -8.02 25.11 24.61
C GLY A 111 -8.60 26.38 25.26
N HIS A 112 -9.88 26.37 25.59
CA HIS A 112 -10.53 27.48 26.30
C HIS A 112 -9.94 27.72 27.71
N GLN A 113 -9.27 26.74 28.31
CA GLN A 113 -8.66 26.85 29.65
C GLN A 113 -7.35 27.64 29.62
N ILE A 114 -6.66 27.69 28.47
CA ILE A 114 -5.39 28.39 28.28
C ILE A 114 -5.52 29.68 27.44
N ALA A 115 -6.73 29.97 26.95
CA ALA A 115 -7.01 31.12 26.11
C ALA A 115 -6.91 32.45 26.89
N ASP A 116 -6.40 33.49 26.22
CA ASP A 116 -6.27 34.85 26.78
C ASP A 116 -7.59 35.61 26.71
N ILE A 117 -8.54 35.19 27.54
CA ILE A 117 -9.87 35.80 27.65
C ILE A 117 -9.95 36.90 28.72
N ASP A 118 -8.93 37.03 29.58
CA ASP A 118 -8.92 37.99 30.68
C ASP A 118 -8.09 39.23 30.31
N PRO A 119 -8.74 40.37 30.00
CA PRO A 119 -8.03 41.60 29.65
C PRO A 119 -7.24 42.20 30.83
N LEU A 120 -7.56 41.79 32.06
CA LEU A 120 -6.87 42.25 33.27
C LEU A 120 -5.72 41.33 33.70
N GLN A 121 -5.59 40.16 33.06
CA GLN A 121 -4.54 39.16 33.33
C GLN A 121 -4.43 38.73 34.81
N LEU A 122 -5.55 38.70 35.53
CA LEU A 122 -5.56 38.35 36.95
C LEU A 122 -5.70 36.84 37.18
N ARG A 123 -6.17 36.11 36.18
CA ARG A 123 -6.33 34.64 36.25
C ARG A 123 -5.01 33.92 35.98
N ALA A 124 -4.65 33.01 36.89
CA ALA A 124 -3.56 32.06 36.67
C ALA A 124 -3.99 30.96 35.70
N LYS A 125 -3.23 30.74 34.63
CA LYS A 125 -3.46 29.63 33.69
C LYS A 125 -3.05 28.30 34.33
N PRO A 126 -3.80 27.20 34.10
CA PRO A 126 -3.43 25.89 34.59
C PRO A 126 -2.11 25.42 33.95
N GLN A 127 -1.25 24.75 34.74
CA GLN A 127 -0.02 24.14 34.25
C GLN A 127 -0.38 22.80 33.57
N LEU A 128 -0.01 22.64 32.30
CA LEU A 128 -0.20 21.42 31.50
C LEU A 128 0.93 20.41 31.73
#